data_AF-T1KSR3-F1
#
_entry.id   AF-T1KSR3-F1
#
_cell.length_a   1.000
_cell.length_b   1.000
_cell.length_c   1.000
_cell.angle_alpha   90.00
_cell.angle_beta   90.00
_cell.angle_gamma   90.00
#
_symmetry.space_group_name_H-M   'P 1'
#
loop_
_entity.id
_entity.type
_entity.pdbx_description
1 polymer ?
#
loop_
_entity_poly.entity_id
_entity_poly.type
_entity_poly.pdbx_seq_one_letter_code
_entity_poly.pdbx_strand_id
1 'polypeptide(L)'
;MAKTLIFVLSALCSTIIAAPLDGLATYELDGIEHTYSLDFEIGEMDHQVGPFPSSMYPSKQVNRYEWVGDRSYELNKNHSTNNYTIKTVMPFSQIDTIFFEWQDMSQIYGHVEDANIQTAYLTETTPNQPRITKKYCADDEYPKNLAGSLASRSLSLC
;
A
#
# COMPACT_ATOMS: atom_id res chain seq x y z
N MET A 1 57.74 27.49 11.31
CA MET A 1 57.72 27.26 9.84
C MET A 1 56.97 25.97 9.59
N ALA A 2 55.84 26.06 8.89
CA ALA A 2 54.96 24.97 8.57
C ALA A 2 55.52 24.14 7.40
N LYS A 3 55.26 22.82 7.42
CA LYS A 3 54.82 22.08 6.23
C LYS A 3 54.15 20.77 6.65
N THR A 4 52.84 20.83 6.60
CA THR A 4 51.87 19.74 6.50
C THR A 4 52.27 18.77 5.39
N LEU A 5 52.17 17.46 5.62
CA LEU A 5 51.85 16.53 4.54
C LEU A 5 50.97 15.40 5.08
N ILE A 6 49.73 15.43 4.62
CA ILE A 6 48.69 14.43 4.81
C ILE A 6 48.99 13.28 3.85
N PHE A 7 49.09 12.05 4.35
CA PHE A 7 49.01 10.84 3.52
C PHE A 7 47.65 10.19 3.76
N VAL A 8 46.72 10.47 2.86
CA VAL A 8 45.54 9.64 2.60
C VAL A 8 46.03 8.53 1.67
N LEU A 9 46.03 7.29 2.12
CA LEU A 9 46.00 6.15 1.20
C LEU A 9 44.84 5.23 1.57
N SER A 10 43.86 5.31 0.68
CA SER A 10 42.61 4.60 0.62
C SER A 10 42.75 3.13 0.22
N ALA A 11 41.71 2.39 0.59
CA ALA A 11 41.19 1.20 -0.08
C ALA A 11 41.94 -0.12 0.17
N LEU A 12 41.38 -0.89 1.12
CA LEU A 12 41.10 -2.32 1.00
C LEU A 12 40.11 -2.70 2.12
N CYS A 13 38.95 -2.03 2.17
CA CYS A 13 37.78 -2.63 2.81
C CYS A 13 37.15 -3.52 1.76
N SER A 14 37.44 -4.81 1.87
CA SER A 14 36.79 -5.89 1.14
C SER A 14 35.28 -5.67 1.17
N THR A 15 34.71 -5.28 0.03
CA THR A 15 33.27 -5.41 -0.19
C THR A 15 32.97 -6.90 -0.20
N ILE A 16 32.58 -7.42 0.95
CA ILE A 16 31.73 -8.61 0.99
C ILE A 16 30.44 -8.17 0.31
N ILE A 17 30.34 -8.43 -0.99
CA ILE A 17 29.04 -8.47 -1.67
C ILE A 17 28.38 -9.72 -1.08
N ALA A 18 27.72 -9.54 0.06
CA ALA A 18 26.71 -10.47 0.49
C ALA A 18 25.59 -10.33 -0.55
N ALA A 19 25.58 -11.23 -1.54
CA ALA A 19 24.36 -11.53 -2.25
C ALA A 19 23.31 -11.83 -1.17
N PRO A 20 22.12 -11.22 -1.20
CA PRO A 20 21.06 -11.66 -0.31
C PRO A 20 20.78 -13.11 -0.72
N LEU A 21 21.15 -14.05 0.13
CA LEU A 21 20.65 -15.41 0.03
C LEU A 21 19.12 -15.30 0.04
N ASP A 22 18.49 -15.87 -0.99
CA ASP A 22 17.07 -16.17 -0.99
C ASP A 22 16.68 -16.80 0.35
N GLY A 23 15.84 -16.09 1.12
CA GLY A 23 15.41 -16.56 2.42
C GLY A 23 14.90 -15.43 3.30
N LEU A 24 13.61 -15.13 3.15
CA LEU A 24 12.79 -14.25 4.00
C LEU A 24 13.56 -13.10 4.65
N ALA A 25 13.59 -11.94 4.00
CA ALA A 25 13.71 -10.69 4.75
C ALA A 25 12.56 -10.70 5.76
N THR A 26 12.88 -11.01 7.02
CA THR A 26 11.91 -11.06 8.11
C THR A 26 11.21 -9.73 8.14
N TYR A 27 9.93 -9.74 7.78
CA TYR A 27 9.05 -8.61 7.95
C TYR A 27 9.08 -8.23 9.43
N GLU A 28 9.78 -7.14 9.73
CA GLU A 28 9.89 -6.63 11.09
C GLU A 28 9.03 -5.38 11.16
N LEU A 29 7.89 -5.53 11.84
CA LEU A 29 7.10 -4.42 12.32
C LEU A 29 7.95 -3.68 13.35
N ASP A 30 8.13 -2.37 13.19
CA ASP A 30 8.90 -1.56 14.14
C ASP A 30 8.19 -1.41 15.50
N GLY A 31 6.92 -1.84 15.58
CA GLY A 31 6.08 -1.77 16.77
C GLY A 31 5.60 -0.35 17.10
N ILE A 32 5.90 0.61 16.23
CA ILE A 32 5.48 2.01 16.38
C ILE A 32 4.17 2.18 15.62
N GLU A 33 3.15 2.72 16.28
CA GLU A 33 1.90 3.06 15.58
C GLU A 33 2.09 4.32 14.73
N HIS A 34 1.93 4.18 13.43
CA HIS A 34 1.94 5.23 12.43
C HIS A 34 0.51 5.63 12.05
N THR A 35 0.28 6.93 11.83
CA THR A 35 -1.04 7.44 11.40
C THR A 35 -0.97 8.01 10.00
N TYR A 36 -1.78 7.46 9.10
CA TYR A 36 -1.86 7.85 7.69
C TYR A 36 -3.26 8.31 7.32
N SER A 37 -3.35 9.23 6.36
CA SER A 37 -4.60 9.50 5.66
C SER A 37 -4.61 8.79 4.32
N LEU A 38 -5.68 8.05 4.06
CA LEU A 38 -5.99 7.44 2.77
C LEU A 38 -7.04 8.27 2.06
N ASP A 39 -6.75 8.60 0.80
CA ASP A 39 -7.69 9.15 -0.17
C ASP A 39 -7.65 8.27 -1.43
N PHE A 40 -8.67 8.33 -2.28
CA PHE A 40 -8.69 7.60 -3.54
C PHE A 40 -9.64 8.18 -4.57
N GLU A 41 -9.33 7.86 -5.83
CA GLU A 41 -10.11 8.23 -7.00
C GLU A 41 -10.87 7.01 -7.50
N ILE A 42 -12.17 7.21 -7.69
CA ILE A 42 -13.03 6.26 -8.38
C ILE A 42 -12.96 6.59 -9.88
N GLY A 43 -12.62 5.60 -10.69
CA GLY A 43 -12.59 5.70 -12.15
C GLY A 43 -14.00 5.87 -12.75
N GLU A 44 -14.04 6.07 -14.06
CA GLU A 44 -15.30 6.18 -14.80
C GLU A 44 -16.12 4.88 -14.71
N MET A 45 -17.42 5.03 -14.46
CA MET A 45 -18.40 3.95 -14.33
C MET A 45 -19.63 4.28 -15.19
N ASP A 46 -20.20 3.30 -15.88
CA ASP A 46 -21.24 3.46 -16.92
C ASP A 46 -22.65 3.72 -16.33
N HIS A 47 -22.72 3.90 -15.01
CA HIS A 47 -23.87 3.65 -14.14
C HIS A 47 -23.64 4.29 -12.76
N GLN A 48 -24.53 4.08 -11.79
CA GLN A 48 -24.30 4.50 -10.40
C GLN A 48 -23.20 3.63 -9.75
N VAL A 49 -22.38 4.25 -8.89
CA VAL A 49 -21.33 3.60 -8.06
C VAL A 49 -21.89 2.36 -7.36
N GLY A 50 -21.41 1.17 -7.74
CA GLY A 50 -21.73 -0.07 -7.05
C GLY A 50 -21.18 -0.10 -5.62
N PRO A 51 -21.17 -1.26 -4.94
CA PRO A 51 -20.78 -1.31 -3.54
C PRO A 51 -19.36 -0.76 -3.35
N PHE A 52 -19.20 0.01 -2.27
CA PHE A 52 -17.90 0.50 -1.83
C PHE A 52 -17.15 -0.62 -1.10
N PRO A 53 -15.81 -0.68 -1.17
CA PRO A 53 -15.07 -1.67 -0.39
C PRO A 53 -15.42 -1.56 1.09
N SER A 54 -15.59 -2.71 1.73
CA SER A 54 -15.82 -2.81 3.17
C SER A 54 -14.55 -2.57 3.97
N SER A 55 -13.40 -2.90 3.39
CA SER A 55 -12.12 -2.82 4.07
C SER A 55 -10.97 -2.55 3.12
N MET A 56 -9.86 -2.08 3.69
CA MET A 56 -8.57 -2.04 3.03
C MET A 56 -7.49 -2.62 3.94
N TYR A 57 -6.39 -3.12 3.37
CA TYR A 57 -5.17 -3.36 4.16
C TYR A 57 -3.91 -2.91 3.40
N PRO A 58 -3.06 -2.08 4.03
CA PRO A 58 -1.74 -1.76 3.52
C PRO A 58 -0.84 -3.00 3.60
N SER A 59 -0.02 -3.18 2.59
CA SER A 59 0.79 -4.38 2.43
C SER A 59 2.18 -4.07 1.90
N LYS A 60 3.09 -4.98 2.23
CA LYS A 60 4.40 -5.11 1.61
C LYS A 60 4.45 -6.40 0.82
N GLN A 61 4.87 -6.34 -0.43
CA GLN A 61 5.16 -7.52 -1.22
C GLN A 61 6.47 -8.16 -0.72
N VAL A 62 6.41 -9.43 -0.31
CA VAL A 62 7.60 -10.18 0.15
C VAL A 62 8.14 -11.13 -0.93
N ASN A 63 7.28 -11.56 -1.85
CA ASN A 63 7.67 -12.25 -3.08
C ASN A 63 6.56 -12.09 -4.13
N ARG A 64 6.71 -12.77 -5.27
CA ARG A 64 5.79 -12.66 -6.41
C ARG A 64 4.32 -12.96 -6.08
N TYR A 65 4.05 -13.78 -5.06
CA TYR A 65 2.70 -14.27 -4.76
C TYR A 65 2.30 -14.05 -3.29
N GLU A 66 3.10 -13.31 -2.54
CA GLU A 66 2.92 -13.19 -1.10
C GLU A 66 3.10 -11.74 -0.66
N TRP A 67 2.14 -11.30 0.14
CA TRP A 67 2.10 -9.99 0.76
C TRP A 67 1.91 -10.17 2.25
N VAL A 68 2.55 -9.29 3.01
CA VAL A 68 2.41 -9.21 4.45
C VAL A 68 1.77 -7.88 4.81
N GLY A 69 0.77 -7.93 5.68
CA GLY A 69 0.03 -6.79 6.21
C GLY A 69 -0.05 -6.88 7.73
N ASP A 70 -0.46 -5.81 8.40
CA ASP A 70 -0.69 -5.83 9.84
C ASP A 70 -2.15 -6.18 10.21
N ARG A 71 -3.11 -5.44 9.68
CA ARG A 71 -4.56 -5.54 9.97
C ARG A 71 -5.38 -5.01 8.80
N SER A 72 -6.63 -5.44 8.71
CA SER A 72 -7.63 -4.81 7.85
C SER A 72 -8.28 -3.62 8.55
N TYR A 73 -8.63 -2.61 7.76
CA TYR A 73 -9.25 -1.37 8.19
C TYR A 73 -10.60 -1.25 7.53
N GLU A 74 -11.66 -1.22 8.33
CA GLU A 74 -13.02 -1.02 7.81
C GLU A 74 -13.17 0.39 7.22
N LEU A 75 -13.61 0.45 5.98
CA LEU A 75 -13.95 1.69 5.31
C LEU A 75 -15.44 1.95 5.58
N ASN A 76 -15.71 2.94 6.44
CA ASN A 76 -17.08 3.24 6.84
C ASN A 76 -17.92 3.70 5.62
N LYS A 77 -19.18 3.26 5.55
CA LYS A 77 -20.09 3.42 4.38
C LYS A 77 -20.53 4.86 4.09
N ASN A 78 -19.94 5.86 4.74
CA ASN A 78 -20.34 7.24 4.55
C ASN A 78 -19.61 7.81 3.32
N HIS A 79 -20.22 7.60 2.15
CA HIS A 79 -19.73 7.95 0.81
C HIS A 79 -19.40 9.45 0.59
N SER A 80 -19.60 10.31 1.58
CA SER A 80 -19.43 11.77 1.47
C SER A 80 -18.01 12.26 1.77
N THR A 81 -17.12 11.41 2.28
CA THR A 81 -15.74 11.80 2.65
C THR A 81 -14.76 10.71 2.27
N ASN A 82 -13.90 10.98 1.28
CA ASN A 82 -12.85 10.05 0.82
C ASN A 82 -11.62 10.01 1.74
N ASN A 83 -11.61 10.78 2.83
CA ASN A 83 -10.45 10.85 3.73
C ASN A 83 -10.62 9.88 4.90
N TYR A 84 -9.92 8.76 4.83
CA TYR A 84 -9.88 7.74 5.88
C TYR A 84 -8.59 7.87 6.69
N THR A 85 -8.69 7.79 8.02
CA THR A 85 -7.52 7.74 8.90
C THR A 85 -7.20 6.29 9.24
N ILE A 86 -5.95 5.90 9.01
CA ILE A 86 -5.43 4.54 9.20
C ILE A 86 -4.35 4.59 10.27
N LYS A 87 -4.36 3.62 11.18
CA LYS A 87 -3.38 3.45 12.26
C LYS A 87 -2.69 2.11 12.13
N THR A 88 -1.48 2.09 11.58
CA THR A 88 -0.75 0.87 11.23
C THR A 88 0.59 0.82 11.93
N VAL A 89 1.08 -0.39 12.21
CA VAL A 89 2.46 -0.61 12.66
C VAL A 89 3.43 -0.82 11.48
N MET A 90 2.93 -0.78 10.25
CA MET A 90 3.76 -0.84 9.05
C MET A 90 4.29 0.56 8.73
N PRO A 91 5.62 0.75 8.68
CA PRO A 91 6.19 2.05 8.37
C PRO A 91 5.96 2.44 6.91
N PHE A 92 5.86 3.75 6.67
CA PHE A 92 5.48 4.31 5.39
C PHE A 92 6.38 3.85 4.25
N SER A 93 7.68 3.64 4.51
CA SER A 93 8.65 3.15 3.54
C SER A 93 8.40 1.72 3.06
N GLN A 94 7.73 0.90 3.86
CA GLN A 94 7.48 -0.51 3.57
C GLN A 94 6.16 -0.78 2.82
N ILE A 95 5.20 0.13 2.89
CA ILE A 95 3.92 -0.03 2.19
C ILE A 95 4.15 0.15 0.69
N ASP A 96 3.97 -0.91 -0.08
CA ASP A 96 4.12 -0.93 -1.54
C ASP A 96 2.83 -1.32 -2.29
N THR A 97 1.88 -1.89 -1.57
CA THR A 97 0.62 -2.39 -2.10
C THR A 97 -0.51 -2.00 -1.15
N ILE A 98 -1.68 -1.65 -1.69
CA ILE A 98 -2.92 -1.50 -0.93
C ILE A 98 -3.94 -2.47 -1.51
N PHE A 99 -4.48 -3.35 -0.67
CA PHE A 99 -5.64 -4.16 -1.02
C PHE A 99 -6.93 -3.47 -0.56
N PHE A 100 -7.96 -3.54 -1.40
CA PHE A 100 -9.34 -3.20 -1.09
C PHE A 100 -10.18 -4.48 -1.20
N GLU A 101 -11.08 -4.69 -0.24
CA GLU A 101 -11.91 -5.89 -0.16
C GLU A 101 -13.38 -5.52 -0.04
N TRP A 102 -14.22 -6.29 -0.72
CA TRP A 102 -15.67 -6.23 -0.65
C TRP A 102 -16.20 -7.46 0.07
N GLN A 103 -16.95 -7.26 1.14
CA GLN A 103 -17.68 -8.33 1.82
C GLN A 103 -18.96 -8.72 1.07
N ASP A 104 -19.24 -10.02 1.06
CA ASP A 104 -20.56 -10.58 0.76
C ASP A 104 -21.15 -10.20 -0.61
N MET A 105 -20.31 -10.18 -1.65
CA MET A 105 -20.76 -10.27 -3.05
C MET A 105 -21.53 -11.59 -3.35
N SER A 106 -21.51 -12.52 -2.39
CA SER A 106 -22.13 -13.85 -2.36
C SER A 106 -23.62 -13.91 -2.78
N GLN A 107 -24.36 -12.80 -2.68
CA GLN A 107 -25.80 -12.75 -2.92
C GLN A 107 -26.23 -12.24 -4.31
N ILE A 108 -25.31 -11.80 -5.17
CA ILE A 108 -25.70 -11.14 -6.43
C ILE A 108 -25.26 -12.00 -7.62
N TYR A 109 -26.17 -12.85 -8.10
CA TYR A 109 -26.07 -13.56 -9.39
C TYR A 109 -26.26 -12.57 -10.56
N GLY A 110 -25.34 -11.63 -10.72
CA GLY A 110 -25.35 -10.66 -11.80
C GLY A 110 -24.19 -9.70 -11.64
N HIS A 111 -23.69 -9.19 -12.76
CA HIS A 111 -22.64 -8.17 -12.86
C HIS A 111 -22.78 -7.09 -11.77
N VAL A 112 -22.02 -7.21 -10.68
CA VAL A 112 -21.90 -6.14 -9.69
C VAL A 112 -20.76 -5.27 -10.18
N GLU A 113 -21.06 -4.20 -10.91
CA GLU A 113 -20.05 -3.22 -11.31
C GLU A 113 -19.84 -2.27 -10.10
N ASP A 114 -18.84 -2.61 -9.29
CA ASP A 114 -18.53 -2.01 -7.99
C ASP A 114 -17.67 -0.75 -8.07
N ALA A 115 -17.35 -0.13 -6.93
CA ALA A 115 -16.53 1.08 -6.92
C ALA A 115 -15.17 0.81 -7.58
N ASN A 116 -15.01 1.33 -8.80
CA ASN A 116 -13.79 1.17 -9.58
C ASN A 116 -12.64 2.03 -9.01
N ILE A 117 -11.99 1.58 -7.94
CA ILE A 117 -10.87 2.32 -7.35
C ILE A 117 -9.64 2.18 -8.26
N GLN A 118 -9.25 3.28 -8.90
CA GLN A 118 -8.14 3.30 -9.87
C GLN A 118 -6.84 3.83 -9.25
N THR A 119 -6.98 4.82 -8.38
CA THR A 119 -5.86 5.48 -7.72
C THR A 119 -6.14 5.56 -6.23
N ALA A 120 -5.12 5.33 -5.41
CA ALA A 120 -5.15 5.67 -3.99
C ALA A 120 -3.94 6.53 -3.61
N TYR A 121 -4.12 7.36 -2.59
CA TYR A 121 -3.11 8.23 -2.03
C TYR A 121 -2.98 7.95 -0.54
N LEU A 122 -1.81 7.48 -0.12
CA LEU A 122 -1.49 7.33 1.30
C LEU A 122 -0.56 8.46 1.71
N THR A 123 -1.00 9.29 2.65
CA THR A 123 -0.22 10.43 3.14
C THR A 123 0.19 10.22 4.58
N GLU A 124 1.46 10.41 4.87
CA GLU A 124 1.97 10.44 6.24
C GLU A 124 1.46 11.67 6.99
N THR A 125 0.74 11.45 8.09
CA THR A 125 0.15 12.52 8.90
C THR A 125 0.80 12.68 10.27
N THR A 126 1.95 12.03 10.48
CA THR A 126 2.74 12.13 11.70
C THR A 126 3.06 13.59 12.02
N PRO A 127 2.71 14.09 13.23
CA PRO A 127 2.99 15.47 13.60
C PRO A 127 4.48 15.79 13.53
N ASN A 128 4.81 17.00 13.05
CA ASN A 128 6.19 17.53 12.95
C ASN A 128 7.11 16.85 11.92
N GLN A 129 6.55 16.06 10.99
CA GLN A 129 7.27 15.56 9.83
C GLN A 129 6.73 16.16 8.52
N PRO A 130 7.55 16.22 7.45
CA PRO A 130 7.04 16.57 6.12
C PRO A 130 5.90 15.63 5.75
N ARG A 131 4.81 16.19 5.20
CA ARG A 131 3.72 15.36 4.64
C ARG A 131 4.21 14.74 3.35
N ILE A 132 4.46 13.44 3.39
CA ILE A 132 4.85 12.66 2.22
C ILE A 132 3.65 11.85 1.76
N THR A 133 3.34 11.89 0.47
CA THR A 133 2.24 11.14 -0.14
C THR A 133 2.80 10.12 -1.13
N LYS A 134 2.34 8.88 -1.00
CA LYS A 134 2.56 7.80 -1.97
C LYS A 134 1.31 7.65 -2.81
N LYS A 135 1.49 7.53 -4.12
CA LYS A 135 0.42 7.22 -5.06
C LYS A 135 0.46 5.73 -5.37
N TYR A 136 -0.72 5.12 -5.42
CA TYR A 136 -0.90 3.73 -5.80
C TYR A 136 -1.86 3.69 -6.97
N CYS A 137 -1.49 2.94 -8.01
CA CYS A 137 -2.27 2.78 -9.23
C CYS A 137 -2.68 1.32 -9.36
N ALA A 138 -3.77 1.09 -10.07
CA ALA A 138 -4.00 -0.22 -10.65
C ALA A 138 -3.00 -0.45 -11.79
N ASP A 139 -2.49 -1.67 -11.89
CA ASP A 139 -1.67 -2.14 -13.00
C ASP A 139 -2.48 -2.91 -14.05
N ASP A 140 -3.79 -3.04 -13.83
CA ASP A 140 -4.73 -3.77 -14.67
C ASP A 140 -5.96 -2.93 -15.08
N GLU A 141 -6.58 -3.35 -16.18
CA GLU A 141 -7.90 -2.86 -16.56
C GLU A 141 -8.96 -3.38 -15.57
N TYR A 142 -9.91 -2.52 -15.19
CA TYR A 142 -10.96 -2.89 -14.24
C TYR A 142 -11.79 -4.07 -14.78
N PRO A 143 -11.82 -5.23 -14.08
CA PRO A 143 -12.58 -6.37 -14.54
C PRO A 143 -14.08 -6.12 -14.35
N LYS A 144 -14.86 -5.94 -15.42
CA LYS A 144 -16.33 -5.77 -15.36
C LYS A 144 -17.13 -7.06 -15.04
N ASN A 145 -16.50 -7.99 -14.31
CA ASN A 145 -17.01 -9.35 -14.04
C ASN A 145 -16.47 -9.93 -12.71
N LEU A 146 -16.46 -9.16 -11.61
CA LEU A 146 -16.07 -9.64 -10.27
C LEU A 146 -17.15 -10.57 -9.66
N ALA A 147 -17.40 -11.72 -10.29
CA ALA A 147 -18.26 -12.76 -9.72
C ALA A 147 -17.40 -13.68 -8.84
N GLY A 148 -17.42 -13.48 -7.52
CA GLY A 148 -16.69 -14.29 -6.55
C GLY A 148 -17.19 -14.06 -5.12
N SER A 149 -17.11 -15.09 -4.27
CA SER A 149 -17.57 -15.00 -2.86
C SER A 149 -16.72 -14.05 -2.00
N LEU A 150 -15.54 -13.71 -2.50
CA LEU A 150 -14.80 -12.49 -2.17
C LEU A 150 -14.56 -11.75 -3.50
N ALA A 151 -14.59 -10.43 -3.47
CA ALA A 151 -14.03 -9.57 -4.51
C ALA A 151 -12.97 -8.68 -3.85
N SER A 152 -11.81 -8.54 -4.48
CA SER A 152 -10.73 -7.68 -4.01
C SER A 152 -9.99 -7.03 -5.17
N ARG A 153 -9.35 -5.91 -4.89
CA ARG A 153 -8.54 -5.15 -5.85
C ARG A 153 -7.27 -4.68 -5.14
N SER A 154 -6.13 -4.91 -5.77
CA SER A 154 -4.84 -4.41 -5.29
C SER A 154 -4.40 -3.21 -6.13
N LEU A 155 -3.80 -2.22 -5.48
CA LEU A 155 -3.09 -1.12 -6.12
C LEU A 155 -1.62 -1.14 -5.67
N SER A 156 -0.71 -0.90 -6.61
CA SER A 156 0.74 -0.90 -6.38
C SER A 156 1.34 0.50 -6.61
N LEU A 157 2.53 0.77 -6.08
CA LEU A 157 3.17 2.10 -6.17
C LEU A 157 3.31 2.65 -7.61
N CYS A 158 3.03 3.96 -7.73
CA CYS A 158 3.19 4.81 -8.92
C CYS A 158 3.39 6.32 -8.57
#